data_AF-W1Q458-F1
#
_entry.id   AF-W1Q458-F1
#
_cell.length_a   1.000
_cell.length_b   1.000
_cell.length_c   1.000
_cell.angle_alpha   90.00
_cell.angle_beta   90.00
_cell.angle_gamma   90.00
#
_symmetry.space_group_name_H-M   'P 1'
#
loop_
_entity.id
_entity.type
_entity.pdbx_description
1 polymer ?
#
loop_
_entity_poly.entity_id
_entity_poly.type
_entity_poly.pdbx_seq_one_letter_code
_entity_poly.pdbx_strand_id
1 'polypeptide(L)'
;MVVFDELYDAHRARLATLETEEDQLKEKYRNRLNDLDDWKYEILKLYGKEGIPISNSEALKYIEQLCDETERIYRNNQQIIVEAKEKEIQSFKNQIDEERGR
;
A
#
# COMPACT_ATOMS: atom_id res chain seq x y z
N MET A 1 -7.78 37.37 5.95
CA MET A 1 -8.56 36.29 5.31
C MET A 1 -7.69 35.43 4.40
N VAL A 2 -6.78 36.01 3.59
CA VAL A 2 -5.84 35.29 2.69
C VAL A 2 -5.03 34.15 3.34
N VAL A 3 -4.59 34.32 4.60
CA VAL A 3 -3.77 33.32 5.32
C VAL A 3 -4.52 32.01 5.58
N PHE A 4 -5.84 32.07 5.79
CA PHE A 4 -6.63 30.87 6.07
C PHE A 4 -6.87 30.03 4.80
N ASP A 5 -7.11 30.70 3.67
CA ASP A 5 -7.33 30.04 2.38
C ASP A 5 -6.03 29.36 1.91
N GLU A 6 -4.88 30.03 2.04
CA GLU A 6 -3.57 29.46 1.73
C GLU A 6 -3.23 28.24 2.62
N LEU A 7 -3.55 28.33 3.92
CA LEU A 7 -3.36 27.22 4.86
C LEU A 7 -4.23 26.01 4.47
N TYR A 8 -5.51 26.26 4.20
CA TYR A 8 -6.45 25.22 3.78
C TYR A 8 -6.01 24.53 2.50
N ASP A 9 -5.61 25.29 1.48
CA ASP A 9 -5.15 24.75 0.20
C ASP A 9 -3.88 23.90 0.36
N ALA A 10 -2.95 24.30 1.21
CA ALA A 10 -1.73 23.54 1.48
C ALA A 10 -2.03 22.18 2.14
N HIS A 11 -2.88 22.15 3.17
CA HIS A 11 -3.31 20.91 3.84
C HIS A 11 -4.09 20.01 2.89
N ARG A 12 -4.99 20.60 2.08
CA ARG A 12 -5.74 19.88 1.07
C ARG A 12 -4.83 19.24 0.02
N ALA A 13 -3.82 19.95 -0.46
CA ALA A 13 -2.86 19.42 -1.43
C ALA A 13 -2.05 18.24 -0.88
N ARG A 14 -1.67 18.30 0.41
CA ARG A 14 -0.97 17.18 1.07
C ARG A 14 -1.86 15.96 1.24
N LEU A 15 -3.13 16.14 1.63
CA LEU A 15 -4.09 15.03 1.69
C LEU A 15 -4.30 14.38 0.32
N ALA A 16 -4.42 15.18 -0.75
CA ALA A 16 -4.54 14.66 -2.12
C ALA A 16 -3.29 13.87 -2.56
N THR A 17 -2.10 14.28 -2.09
CA THR A 17 -0.86 13.54 -2.33
C THR A 17 -0.89 12.18 -1.64
N LEU A 18 -1.29 12.13 -0.37
CA LEU A 18 -1.44 10.87 0.39
C LEU A 18 -2.51 9.94 -0.20
N GLU A 19 -3.59 10.48 -0.76
CA GLU A 19 -4.58 9.70 -1.52
C GLU A 19 -3.97 9.09 -2.78
N THR A 20 -3.18 9.86 -3.51
CA THR A 20 -2.48 9.37 -4.70
C THR A 20 -1.48 8.25 -4.34
N GLU A 21 -0.73 8.41 -3.25
CA GLU A 21 0.18 7.39 -2.74
C GLU A 21 -0.55 6.10 -2.33
N GLU A 22 -1.74 6.23 -1.73
CA GLU A 22 -2.58 5.09 -1.36
C GLU A 22 -3.05 4.30 -2.59
N ASP A 23 -3.45 4.99 -3.65
CA ASP A 23 -3.88 4.36 -4.90
C ASP A 23 -2.72 3.69 -5.63
N GLN A 24 -1.54 4.31 -5.63
CA GLN A 24 -0.32 3.68 -6.14
C GLN A 24 0.07 2.43 -5.34
N LEU A 25 -0.08 2.46 -4.01
CA LEU A 25 0.17 1.30 -3.16
C LEU A 25 -0.80 0.15 -3.48
N LYS A 26 -2.10 0.44 -3.63
CA LYS A 26 -3.13 -0.54 -4.05
C LYS A 26 -2.79 -1.16 -5.40
N GLU A 27 -2.37 -0.35 -6.36
CA GLU A 27 -2.00 -0.83 -7.69
C GLU A 27 -0.77 -1.74 -7.65
N LYS A 28 0.28 -1.33 -6.93
CA LYS A 28 1.48 -2.13 -6.74
C LYS A 28 1.18 -3.48 -6.07
N TYR A 29 0.31 -3.49 -5.06
CA TYR A 29 -0.13 -4.71 -4.38
C TYR A 29 -0.86 -5.65 -5.33
N ARG A 30 -1.83 -5.15 -6.10
CA ARG A 30 -2.56 -5.94 -7.11
C ARG A 30 -1.63 -6.55 -8.15
N ASN A 31 -0.71 -5.77 -8.69
CA ASN A 31 0.25 -6.27 -9.68
C ASN A 31 1.15 -7.37 -9.09
N ARG A 32 1.59 -7.21 -7.85
CA ARG A 32 2.39 -8.24 -7.18
C ARG A 32 1.62 -9.54 -6.97
N LEU A 33 0.33 -9.47 -6.62
CA LEU A 33 -0.50 -10.68 -6.49
C LEU A 33 -0.70 -11.37 -7.83
N ASN A 34 -0.95 -10.61 -8.90
CA ASN A 34 -1.08 -11.17 -10.25
C ASN A 34 0.19 -11.91 -10.68
N ASP A 35 1.37 -11.33 -10.44
CA ASP A 35 2.66 -11.98 -10.74
C ASP A 35 2.80 -13.32 -9.99
N LEU A 36 2.38 -13.37 -8.73
CA LEU A 36 2.45 -14.58 -7.91
C LEU A 36 1.46 -15.66 -8.37
N ASP A 37 0.25 -15.26 -8.77
CA ASP A 37 -0.74 -16.15 -9.34
C ASP A 37 -0.29 -16.72 -10.69
N ASP A 38 0.34 -15.91 -11.54
CA ASP A 38 0.93 -16.37 -12.80
C ASP A 38 2.03 -17.40 -12.55
N TRP A 39 2.93 -17.15 -11.59
CA TRP A 39 3.97 -18.11 -11.22
C TRP A 39 3.37 -19.42 -10.68
N LYS A 40 2.31 -19.32 -9.85
CA LYS A 40 1.60 -20.48 -9.34
C LYS A 40 1.00 -21.32 -10.47
N TYR A 41 0.39 -20.66 -11.45
CA TYR A 41 -0.18 -21.31 -12.61
C TYR A 41 0.88 -22.04 -13.45
N GLU A 42 2.04 -21.41 -13.69
CA GLU A 42 3.14 -22.06 -14.42
C GLU A 42 3.70 -23.28 -13.67
N ILE A 43 3.85 -23.21 -12.35
CA ILE A 43 4.29 -24.36 -11.55
C ILE A 43 3.28 -25.51 -11.62
N LEU A 44 1.98 -25.21 -11.55
CA LEU A 44 0.94 -26.24 -11.65
C LEU A 44 0.95 -26.96 -13.01
N LYS A 45 1.31 -26.28 -14.11
CA LYS A 45 1.49 -26.92 -15.43
C LYS A 45 2.65 -27.91 -15.47
N LEU A 46 3.59 -27.82 -14.55
CA LEU A 46 4.75 -28.71 -14.43
C LEU A 46 4.47 -29.91 -13.51
N TYR A 47 3.33 -29.91 -12.82
CA TYR A 47 2.97 -30.98 -11.90
C TYR A 47 2.76 -32.32 -12.63
N GLY A 48 3.51 -33.34 -12.22
CA GLY A 48 3.43 -34.69 -12.80
C GLY A 48 4.14 -34.88 -14.15
N LYS A 49 4.90 -33.89 -14.64
CA LYS A 49 5.75 -34.07 -15.83
C LYS A 49 7.08 -34.73 -15.49
N GLU A 50 7.45 -35.78 -16.22
CA GLU A 50 8.73 -36.49 -16.06
C GLU A 50 9.93 -35.55 -16.31
N GLY A 51 11.01 -35.74 -15.54
CA GLY A 51 12.29 -35.05 -15.74
C GLY A 51 12.43 -33.66 -15.10
N ILE A 52 11.44 -33.19 -14.33
CA ILE A 52 11.52 -31.89 -13.63
C ILE A 52 12.11 -32.09 -12.22
N PRO A 53 13.30 -31.51 -11.90
CA PRO A 53 14.00 -31.77 -10.63
C PRO A 53 13.47 -30.98 -9.42
N ILE A 54 12.47 -30.11 -9.60
CA ILE A 54 11.94 -29.25 -8.54
C ILE A 54 10.79 -29.99 -7.85
N SER A 55 10.84 -30.06 -6.51
CA SER A 55 9.67 -30.42 -5.72
C SER A 55 8.60 -29.33 -5.91
N ASN A 56 7.71 -29.52 -6.88
CA ASN A 56 6.64 -28.56 -7.18
C ASN A 56 5.83 -28.19 -5.91
N SER A 57 5.75 -29.09 -4.93
CA SER A 57 5.15 -28.85 -3.61
C SER A 57 5.90 -27.77 -2.81
N GLU A 58 7.23 -27.80 -2.78
CA GLU A 58 8.04 -26.77 -2.10
C GLU A 58 7.93 -25.42 -2.80
N ALA A 59 7.91 -25.42 -4.14
CA ALA A 59 7.77 -24.20 -4.92
C ALA A 59 6.39 -23.54 -4.69
N LEU A 60 5.31 -24.32 -4.61
CA LEU A 60 3.97 -23.82 -4.26
C LEU A 60 3.92 -23.23 -2.84
N LYS A 61 4.51 -23.92 -1.85
CA LYS A 61 4.61 -23.40 -0.48
C LYS A 61 5.36 -22.07 -0.41
N TYR A 62 6.42 -21.94 -1.20
CA TYR A 62 7.17 -20.70 -1.27
C TYR A 62 6.34 -19.54 -1.85
N ILE A 63 5.53 -19.80 -2.87
CA ILE A 63 4.60 -18.79 -3.39
C ILE A 63 3.58 -18.37 -2.34
N GLU A 64 3.00 -19.32 -1.60
CA GLU A 64 2.06 -19.00 -0.51
C GLU A 64 2.70 -18.09 0.54
N GLN A 65 3.94 -18.36 0.95
CA GLN A 65 4.69 -17.49 1.86
C GLN A 65 4.93 -16.09 1.28
N LEU A 66 5.19 -15.98 -0.03
CA LEU A 66 5.33 -14.68 -0.69
C LEU A 66 4.00 -13.92 -0.74
N CYS A 67 2.87 -14.60 -0.90
CA CYS A 67 1.55 -13.96 -0.82
C CYS A 67 1.30 -13.39 0.58
N ASP A 68 1.55 -14.19 1.63
CA ASP A 68 1.39 -13.77 3.03
C ASP A 68 2.27 -12.56 3.36
N GLU A 69 3.53 -12.59 2.93
CA GLU A 69 4.46 -11.46 3.11
C GLU A 69 4.01 -10.21 2.35
N THR A 70 3.53 -10.39 1.12
CA THR A 70 3.01 -9.29 0.29
C THR A 70 1.81 -8.62 0.95
N GLU A 71 0.88 -9.41 1.52
CA GLU A 71 -0.27 -8.89 2.25
C GLU A 71 0.15 -8.16 3.53
N ARG A 72 1.12 -8.71 4.29
CA ARG A 72 1.65 -8.07 5.49
C ARG A 72 2.26 -6.70 5.18
N ILE A 73 3.11 -6.62 4.15
CA ILE A 73 3.75 -5.37 3.71
C ILE A 73 2.69 -4.36 3.29
N TYR A 74 1.70 -4.78 2.51
CA TYR A 74 0.61 -3.92 2.07
C TYR A 74 -0.16 -3.33 3.26
N ARG A 75 -0.59 -4.16 4.21
CA ARG A 75 -1.31 -3.70 5.42
C ARG A 75 -0.48 -2.72 6.24
N ASN A 76 0.81 -2.99 6.45
CA ASN A 76 1.70 -2.09 7.17
C ASN A 76 1.81 -0.73 6.47
N ASN A 77 1.99 -0.72 5.15
CA ASN A 77 2.10 0.52 4.40
C ASN A 77 0.78 1.30 4.35
N GLN A 78 -0.36 0.61 4.25
CA GLN A 78 -1.67 1.25 4.37
C GLN A 78 -1.84 1.93 5.73
N GLN A 79 -1.46 1.26 6.82
CA GLN A 79 -1.52 1.82 8.17
C GLN A 79 -0.68 3.11 8.28
N ILE A 80 0.53 3.12 7.71
CA ILE A 80 1.40 4.30 7.68
C ILE A 80 0.71 5.48 6.97
N ILE A 81 0.05 5.24 5.83
CA ILE A 81 -0.68 6.28 5.09
C ILE A 81 -1.86 6.81 5.91
N VAL A 82 -2.63 5.94 6.56
CA VAL A 82 -3.74 6.34 7.45
C VAL A 82 -3.22 7.24 8.58
N GLU A 83 -2.15 6.84 9.26
CA GLU A 83 -1.55 7.63 10.33
C GLU A 83 -1.01 8.98 9.83
N ALA A 84 -0.46 9.03 8.61
CA ALA A 84 -0.01 10.28 8.00
C ALA A 84 -1.19 11.23 7.73
N LYS A 85 -2.32 10.72 7.22
CA LYS A 85 -3.54 11.50 6.99
C LYS A 85 -4.10 12.05 8.31
N GLU A 86 -4.15 11.23 9.35
CA GLU A 86 -4.61 11.65 10.68
C GLU A 86 -3.72 12.76 11.27
N LYS A 87 -2.39 12.62 11.14
CA LYS A 87 -1.43 13.64 11.58
C LYS A 87 -1.60 14.95 10.83
N GLU A 88 -1.82 14.91 9.51
CA GLU A 88 -2.05 16.12 8.72
C GLU A 88 -3.33 16.84 9.16
N ILE A 89 -4.43 16.10 9.33
CA ILE A 89 -5.70 16.66 9.83
C ILE A 89 -5.53 17.26 11.22
N GLN A 90 -4.78 16.61 12.11
CA GLN A 90 -4.54 17.13 13.45
C GLN A 90 -3.63 18.38 13.42
N SER A 91 -2.64 18.41 12.54
CA SER A 91 -1.79 19.58 12.33
C SER A 91 -2.60 20.78 11.87
N PHE A 92 -3.54 20.58 10.93
CA PHE A 92 -4.44 21.64 10.48
C PHE A 92 -5.29 22.20 11.62
N LYS A 93 -5.91 21.32 12.44
CA LYS A 93 -6.71 21.73 13.61
C LYS A 93 -5.90 22.59 14.57
N ASN A 94 -4.70 22.14 14.94
CA ASN A 94 -3.83 22.87 15.86
C ASN A 94 -3.49 24.27 15.33
N GLN A 95 -3.18 24.38 14.04
CA GLN A 95 -2.85 25.67 13.41
C GLN A 95 -4.07 26.60 13.34
N ILE A 96 -5.28 26.07 13.11
CA ILE A 96 -6.51 26.88 13.18
C ILE A 96 -6.72 27.41 14.60
N ASP A 97 -6.54 26.57 15.62
CA ASP A 97 -6.74 26.96 17.02
C ASP A 97 -5.72 28.04 17.45
N GLU A 98 -4.47 27.97 16.98
CA GLU A 98 -3.45 29.00 17.19
C GLU A 98 -3.81 30.34 16.53
N GLU A 99 -4.30 30.32 15.29
CA GLU A 99 -4.71 31.54 14.58
C GLU A 99 -6.00 32.16 15.15
N ARG A 100 -6.85 31.37 15.81
CA ARG A 100 -8.07 31.87 16.51
C ARG A 100 -7.79 32.42 17.90
N GLY A 101 -6.68 32.00 18.53
CA GLY A 101 -6.26 32.46 19.86
C GLY A 101 -5.40 33.72 19.85
N ARG A 102 -4.97 34.20 18.68
CA ARG A 102 -4.28 35.48 18.45
C ARG A 102 -5.27 36.60 18.14
#